data_AF-A0ABD3RL82-F1
#
_entry.id   AF-A0ABD3RL82-F1
#
_cell.length_a   1.000
_cell.length_b   1.000
_cell.length_c   1.000
_cell.angle_alpha   90.00
_cell.angle_beta   90.00
_cell.angle_gamma   90.00
#
_symmetry.space_group_name_H-M   'P 1'
#
loop_
_entity.id
_entity.type
_entity.pdbx_description
1 polymer ?
#
loop_
_entity_poly.entity_id
_entity_poly.type
_entity_poly.pdbx_seq_one_letter_code
_entity_poly.pdbx_strand_id
1 'polypeptide(L)'
;MAIGIHEEYSYSSSSSSSTTTNEQVMLPEIEARVSDNNHILIKVHCEKEKGVLANLYSKVESLNLVVVNTSVTPFGSFNLDITIIAEMEGEFNSTMKEVVTALRVALQADA
;
A
#
# COMPACT_ATOMS: atom_id res chain seq x y z
N MET A 1 16.78 -33.10 8.18
CA MET A 1 15.68 -33.43 9.11
C MET A 1 14.40 -32.99 8.43
N ALA A 2 13.53 -33.92 8.05
CA ALA A 2 12.23 -33.61 7.46
C ALA A 2 11.15 -34.32 8.27
N ILE A 3 10.17 -33.53 8.70
CA ILE A 3 8.76 -33.79 9.08
C ILE A 3 8.24 -32.40 9.49
N GLY A 4 7.07 -31.88 9.14
CA GLY A 4 5.91 -32.33 8.40
C GLY A 4 4.89 -31.18 8.46
N ILE A 5 4.02 -31.11 7.45
CA ILE A 5 2.91 -30.17 7.25
C ILE A 5 2.08 -29.83 8.51
N HIS A 6 1.65 -28.57 8.63
CA HIS A 6 0.22 -28.28 8.76
C HIS A 6 -0.10 -26.93 8.12
N GLU A 7 -0.72 -27.04 6.94
CA GLU A 7 -1.41 -25.97 6.23
C GLU A 7 -2.74 -25.77 6.97
N GLU A 8 -2.89 -24.69 7.73
CA GLU A 8 -4.17 -24.36 8.37
C GLU A 8 -4.87 -23.27 7.57
N TYR A 9 -5.67 -23.70 6.60
CA TYR A 9 -6.78 -22.93 6.04
C TYR A 9 -7.81 -22.68 7.15
N SER A 10 -7.89 -21.46 7.67
CA SER A 10 -8.95 -21.10 8.63
C SER A 10 -10.20 -20.62 7.88
N TYR A 11 -11.21 -21.49 7.82
CA TYR A 11 -12.58 -21.15 7.44
C TYR A 11 -13.25 -20.50 8.66
N SER A 12 -13.47 -19.18 8.63
CA SER A 12 -14.09 -18.49 9.77
C SER A 12 -15.61 -18.56 9.72
N SER A 13 -16.16 -19.58 10.37
CA SER A 13 -17.54 -19.59 10.85
C SER A 13 -17.64 -18.78 12.15
N SER A 14 -18.56 -17.84 12.19
CA SER A 14 -18.79 -16.90 13.29
C SER A 14 -19.15 -17.58 14.61
N SER A 15 -18.40 -17.31 15.69
CA SER A 15 -18.85 -17.31 17.09
C SER A 15 -17.83 -16.59 17.99
N SER A 16 -18.37 -15.84 18.94
CA SER A 16 -17.77 -14.71 19.65
C SER A 16 -16.78 -15.06 20.76
N SER A 17 -15.94 -14.06 21.06
CA SER A 17 -15.29 -13.76 22.35
C SER A 17 -13.85 -14.24 22.57
N SER A 18 -12.90 -13.34 22.28
CA SER A 18 -11.72 -13.00 23.10
C SER A 18 -11.07 -11.76 22.47
N THR A 19 -11.24 -10.58 23.08
CA THR A 19 -10.67 -9.32 22.58
C THR A 19 -9.17 -9.26 22.88
N THR A 20 -8.38 -9.97 22.09
CA THR A 20 -7.09 -9.48 21.67
C THR A 20 -7.36 -8.84 20.32
N THR A 21 -7.41 -7.51 20.25
CA THR A 21 -7.45 -6.81 18.97
C THR A 21 -6.14 -7.11 18.25
N ASN A 22 -6.08 -8.28 17.59
CA ASN A 22 -5.30 -8.47 16.40
C ASN A 22 -5.90 -7.46 15.43
N GLU A 23 -5.38 -6.24 15.42
CA GLU A 23 -5.68 -5.26 14.39
C GLU A 23 -5.26 -5.94 13.09
N GLN A 24 -6.21 -6.58 12.43
CA GLN A 24 -6.05 -7.07 11.07
C GLN A 24 -5.77 -5.81 10.27
N VAL A 25 -4.49 -5.53 10.01
CA VAL A 25 -4.05 -4.39 9.22
C VAL A 25 -4.76 -4.51 7.87
N MET A 26 -5.74 -3.64 7.64
CA MET A 26 -6.50 -3.66 6.39
C MET A 26 -5.60 -3.16 5.27
N LEU A 27 -5.36 -4.02 4.28
CA LEU A 27 -4.71 -3.64 3.04
C LEU A 27 -5.68 -2.82 2.16
N PRO A 28 -5.17 -1.83 1.39
CA PRO A 28 -3.79 -1.38 1.36
C PRO A 28 -3.42 -0.49 2.57
N GLU A 29 -2.27 -0.78 3.18
CA GLU A 29 -1.63 0.11 4.16
C GLU A 29 -0.75 1.10 3.38
N ILE A 30 -0.91 2.40 3.66
CA ILE A 30 -0.22 3.47 2.94
C ILE A 30 0.33 4.47 3.93
N GLU A 31 1.60 4.79 3.78
CA GLU A 31 2.30 5.85 4.50
C GLU A 31 2.86 6.85 3.49
N ALA A 32 2.71 8.15 3.76
CA ALA A 32 3.35 9.22 3.00
C ALA A 32 4.09 10.17 3.95
N ARG A 33 5.34 10.49 3.61
CA ARG A 33 6.18 11.40 4.38
C ARG A 33 6.90 12.37 3.46
N VAL A 34 6.95 13.64 3.84
CA VAL A 34 7.82 14.63 3.19
C VAL A 34 9.25 14.39 3.66
N SER A 35 10.19 14.38 2.73
CA SER A 35 11.63 14.35 2.98
C SER A 35 12.25 15.71 2.65
N ASP A 36 13.53 15.88 2.96
CA ASP A 36 14.29 17.04 2.53
C ASP A 36 14.31 17.15 0.99
N ASN A 37 14.53 18.36 0.47
CA ASN A 37 14.65 18.65 -0.96
C ASN A 37 13.38 18.37 -1.80
N ASN A 38 12.19 18.70 -1.31
CA ASN A 38 10.93 18.64 -2.08
C ASN A 38 10.52 17.21 -2.52
N HIS A 39 11.01 16.18 -1.84
CA HIS A 39 10.64 14.79 -2.11
C HIS A 39 9.56 14.30 -1.15
N ILE A 40 8.75 13.36 -1.62
CA ILE A 40 7.80 12.59 -0.84
C ILE A 40 8.17 11.12 -0.96
N LEU A 41 8.28 10.45 0.19
CA LEU A 41 8.35 9.00 0.29
C LEU A 41 6.94 8.46 0.48
N ILE A 42 6.52 7.55 -0.40
CA ILE A 42 5.25 6.84 -0.32
C ILE A 42 5.58 5.36 -0.15
N LYS A 43 5.05 4.73 0.91
CA LYS A 43 5.14 3.29 1.13
C LYS A 43 3.74 2.71 1.07
N VAL A 44 3.59 1.64 0.30
CA VAL A 44 2.33 0.93 0.09
C VAL A 44 2.57 -0.55 0.34
N HIS A 45 1.84 -1.12 1.28
CA HIS A 45 1.72 -2.56 1.43
C HIS A 45 0.33 -2.97 0.95
N CYS A 46 0.26 -3.84 -0.05
CA CYS A 46 -0.98 -4.28 -0.67
C CYS A 46 -0.90 -5.71 -1.19
N GLU A 47 -2.04 -6.26 -1.60
CA GLU A 47 -2.08 -7.54 -2.31
C GLU A 47 -1.60 -7.38 -3.77
N LYS A 48 -1.15 -8.49 -4.36
CA LYS A 48 -0.78 -8.60 -5.77
C LYS A 48 -2.04 -8.57 -6.60
N GLU A 49 -2.36 -7.41 -7.14
CA GLU A 49 -3.45 -7.22 -8.10
C GLU A 49 -2.91 -6.80 -9.47
N LYS A 50 -3.60 -7.21 -10.54
CA LYS A 50 -3.25 -6.79 -11.89
C LYS A 50 -3.45 -5.28 -12.02
N GLY A 51 -2.40 -4.57 -12.44
CA GLY A 51 -2.50 -3.12 -12.70
C GLY A 51 -2.25 -2.23 -11.49
N VAL A 52 -1.95 -2.80 -10.32
CA VAL A 52 -1.69 -2.05 -9.07
C VAL A 52 -0.66 -0.92 -9.26
N LEU A 53 0.44 -1.16 -9.97
CA LEU A 53 1.46 -0.14 -10.25
C LEU A 53 0.95 0.94 -11.20
N ALA A 54 0.17 0.57 -12.22
CA ALA A 54 -0.39 1.54 -13.17
C ALA A 54 -1.39 2.47 -12.47
N ASN A 55 -2.25 1.92 -11.61
CA ASN A 55 -3.20 2.68 -10.80
C ASN A 55 -2.46 3.62 -9.85
N LEU A 56 -1.38 3.13 -9.23
CA LEU A 56 -0.55 3.92 -8.33
C LEU A 56 0.15 5.07 -9.06
N TYR A 57 0.81 4.82 -10.20
CA TYR A 57 1.46 5.87 -10.98
C TYR A 57 0.47 6.94 -11.46
N SER A 58 -0.65 6.51 -12.06
CA SER A 58 -1.68 7.44 -12.53
C SER A 58 -2.20 8.32 -11.40
N LYS A 59 -2.39 7.74 -10.20
CA LYS A 59 -2.84 8.51 -9.05
C LYS A 59 -1.78 9.47 -8.52
N VAL A 60 -0.52 9.05 -8.43
CA VAL A 60 0.60 9.92 -8.00
C VAL A 60 0.75 11.11 -8.94
N GLU A 61 0.75 10.88 -10.26
CA GLU A 61 0.87 11.96 -11.26
C GLU A 61 -0.30 12.96 -11.16
N SER A 62 -1.53 12.47 -10.90
CA SER A 62 -2.70 13.35 -10.73
C SER A 62 -2.63 14.27 -9.49
N LEU A 63 -1.69 14.03 -8.59
CA LEU A 63 -1.45 14.85 -7.39
C LEU A 63 -0.34 15.91 -7.62
N ASN A 64 0.08 16.15 -8.87
CA ASN A 64 1.23 17.00 -9.21
C ASN A 64 2.54 16.52 -8.56
N LEU A 65 2.75 15.20 -8.60
CA LEU A 65 3.97 14.56 -8.13
C LEU A 65 4.63 13.83 -9.29
N VAL A 66 5.94 13.99 -9.43
CA VAL A 66 6.74 13.31 -10.46
C VAL A 66 7.48 12.15 -9.81
N VAL A 67 7.25 10.93 -10.31
CA VAL A 67 7.94 9.74 -9.78
C VAL A 67 9.42 9.80 -10.14
N VAL A 68 10.29 9.83 -9.12
CA VAL A 68 11.75 9.80 -9.27
C VAL A 68 12.27 8.36 -9.21
N ASN A 69 11.74 7.57 -8.28
CA ASN A 69 12.15 6.19 -8.09
C ASN A 69 10.99 5.34 -7.61
N THR A 70 10.98 4.07 -7.99
CA THR A 70 10.05 3.08 -7.46
C THR A 70 10.78 1.78 -7.19
N SER A 71 10.57 1.22 -6.01
CA SER A 71 11.02 -0.11 -5.62
C SER A 71 9.81 -0.97 -5.32
N VAL A 72 9.76 -2.18 -5.88
CA VAL A 72 8.67 -3.13 -5.69
C VAL A 72 9.26 -4.43 -5.18
N THR A 73 8.86 -4.82 -3.97
CA THR A 73 9.33 -6.02 -3.31
C THR A 73 8.15 -6.97 -3.10
N PRO A 74 8.07 -8.09 -3.83
CA PRO A 74 7.07 -9.11 -3.54
C PRO A 74 7.42 -9.83 -2.23
N PHE A 75 6.42 -10.04 -1.38
CA PHE A 75 6.55 -10.80 -0.15
C PHE A 75 5.43 -11.83 -0.02
N GLY A 76 5.82 -13.08 0.25
CA GLY A 76 4.88 -14.21 0.23
C GLY A 76 4.21 -14.42 -1.13
N SER A 77 3.14 -15.22 -1.12
CA SER A 77 2.43 -15.60 -2.34
C SER A 77 1.63 -14.44 -2.92
N PHE A 78 1.04 -13.58 -2.07
CA PHE A 78 0.02 -12.62 -2.48
C PHE A 78 0.30 -11.16 -2.14
N ASN A 79 1.43 -10.78 -1.54
CA ASN A 79 1.66 -9.38 -1.12
C ASN A 79 2.76 -8.68 -1.92
N LEU A 80 2.67 -7.35 -1.98
CA LEU A 80 3.67 -6.41 -2.50
C LEU A 80 3.93 -5.32 -1.46
N ASP A 81 5.20 -5.02 -1.25
CA ASP A 81 5.65 -3.77 -0.64
C ASP A 81 6.21 -2.88 -1.75
N ILE A 82 5.60 -1.70 -1.91
CA ILE A 82 5.95 -0.73 -2.94
C ILE A 82 6.43 0.53 -2.24
N THR A 83 7.60 1.00 -2.62
CA THR A 83 8.16 2.27 -2.16
C THR A 83 8.34 3.20 -3.36
N ILE A 84 7.68 4.36 -3.36
CA ILE A 84 7.81 5.41 -4.36
C ILE A 84 8.51 6.61 -3.73
N ILE A 85 9.51 7.14 -4.42
CA ILE A 85 10.05 8.48 -4.17
C ILE A 85 9.52 9.36 -5.29
N ALA A 86 8.82 10.43 -4.94
CA ALA A 86 8.30 11.40 -5.89
C ALA A 86 8.76 12.82 -5.54
N GLU A 87 8.97 13.66 -6.55
CA GLU A 87 9.28 15.07 -6.41
C GLU A 87 8.00 15.90 -6.55
N MET A 88 7.84 16.94 -5.72
CA MET A 88 6.72 17.87 -5.81
C MET A 88 6.87 18.77 -7.05
N GLU A 89 5.88 18.78 -7.95
CA GLU A 89 5.89 19.61 -9.14
C GLU A 89 4.92 20.80 -9.01
N GLY A 90 5.34 21.98 -9.50
CA GLY A 90 4.49 23.15 -9.64
C GLY A 90 3.77 23.55 -8.35
N GLU A 91 2.43 23.60 -8.41
CA GLU A 91 1.54 23.97 -7.30
C GLU A 91 1.10 22.73 -6.48
N PHE A 92 2.04 21.91 -6.02
CA PHE A 92 1.73 20.87 -5.05
C PHE A 92 1.13 21.49 -3.78
N ASN A 93 -0.17 21.25 -3.55
CA ASN A 93 -0.94 21.84 -2.45
C ASN A 93 -1.62 20.78 -1.56
N SER A 94 -1.41 19.50 -1.86
CA SER A 94 -2.02 18.40 -1.12
C SER A 94 -1.29 18.14 0.20
N THR A 95 -2.06 17.92 1.26
CA THR A 95 -1.55 17.42 2.53
C THR A 95 -1.21 15.93 2.43
N MET A 96 -0.31 15.41 3.28
CA MET A 96 0.02 13.97 3.29
C MET A 96 -1.21 13.10 3.57
N LYS A 97 -2.18 13.60 4.33
CA LYS A 97 -3.46 12.93 4.57
C LYS A 97 -4.26 12.79 3.28
N GLU A 98 -4.30 13.83 2.45
CA GLU A 98 -4.97 13.79 1.14
C GLU A 98 -4.25 12.84 0.19
N VAL A 99 -2.91 12.87 0.15
CA VAL A 99 -2.11 11.91 -0.63
C VAL A 99 -2.44 10.47 -0.24
N VAL A 100 -2.35 10.11 1.05
CA VAL A 100 -2.66 8.77 1.55
C VAL A 100 -4.10 8.36 1.20
N THR A 101 -5.06 9.27 1.38
CA THR A 101 -6.48 9.02 1.10
C THR A 101 -6.72 8.77 -0.39
N ALA A 102 -6.14 9.60 -1.25
CA ALA A 102 -6.29 9.51 -2.69
C ALA A 102 -5.69 8.21 -3.27
N LEU A 103 -4.53 7.80 -2.75
CA LEU A 103 -3.89 6.53 -3.11
C LEU A 103 -4.71 5.34 -2.61
N ARG A 104 -5.24 5.40 -1.39
CA ARG A 104 -6.09 4.32 -0.85
C ARG A 104 -7.34 4.11 -1.70
N VAL A 105 -8.00 5.19 -2.12
CA VAL A 105 -9.16 5.09 -3.01
C VAL A 105 -8.79 4.49 -4.36
N ALA A 106 -7.64 4.88 -4.94
CA ALA A 106 -7.18 4.34 -6.23
C ALA A 106 -6.90 2.83 -6.20
N LEU A 107 -6.47 2.31 -5.06
CA LEU A 107 -6.13 0.91 -4.87
C LEU A 107 -7.29 0.05 -4.36
N GLN A 108 -8.45 0.65 -4.08
CA GLN A 108 -9.68 -0.06 -3.69
C GLN A 108 -10.73 -0.10 -4.81
N ALA A 109 -10.46 0.56 -5.94
CA ALA A 109 -11.48 0.85 -6.96
C ALA A 109 -11.68 -0.24 -8.04
N ASP A 110 -11.18 -1.47 -7.85
CA ASP A 110 -11.33 -2.57 -8.85
C ASP A 110 -11.77 -3.91 -8.23
N ALA A 111 -12.53 -3.88 -7.13
CA ALA A 111 -13.20 -5.05 -6.54
C ALA A 111 -14.67 -5.17 -6.98
#